data_AF-A0A1W2E9L0-F1
#
_entry.id   AF-A0A1W2E9L0-F1
#
_cell.length_a   1.000
_cell.length_b   1.000
_cell.length_c   1.000
_cell.angle_alpha   90.00
_cell.angle_beta   90.00
_cell.angle_gamma   90.00
#
_symmetry.space_group_name_H-M   'P 1'
#
loop_
_entity.id
_entity.type
_entity.pdbx_description
1 polymer ?
#
loop_
_entity_poly.entity_id
_entity_poly.type
_entity_poly.pdbx_seq_one_letter_code
_entity_poly.pdbx_strand_id
1 'polypeptide(L)'
;MSETMAQGLSPDDVASEEAAQPAQERFSAELVVRGQSEARRLVEEIAPTHILSILTPGRANLGPKGFPEERHLVVSFADVESAKDTDAPNEDMVRRCLAFARAIPAEGRLLVHGLQGVRRAPAMGLGLLADRLSPAEAAQALSPACSQPADPQSLVIALFDKVLGLDGQLKAAAAARFVPGRNTLRRRIAGE
;
A
#
# COMPACT_ATOMS: atom_id res chain seq x y z
N MET A 1 64.30 -17.54 35.80
CA MET A 1 63.77 -18.92 35.84
C MET A 1 62.30 -18.81 36.15
N SER A 2 61.32 -18.97 35.27
CA SER A 2 61.18 -19.25 33.83
C SER A 2 59.75 -18.75 33.49
N GLU A 3 59.49 -18.04 32.38
CA GLU A 3 58.96 -18.60 31.11
C GLU A 3 57.78 -19.58 31.36
N THR A 4 56.54 -19.36 30.89
CA THR A 4 56.11 -19.30 29.47
C THR A 4 54.57 -19.18 29.36
N MET A 5 54.09 -18.32 28.43
CA MET A 5 52.92 -18.41 27.49
C MET A 5 51.53 -18.89 28.00
N ALA A 6 50.37 -18.57 27.43
CA ALA A 6 49.94 -17.95 26.17
C ALA A 6 48.44 -17.59 26.28
N GLN A 7 48.05 -16.57 25.51
CA GLN A 7 46.88 -16.49 24.63
C GLN A 7 45.46 -16.78 25.16
N GLY A 8 44.58 -15.82 24.90
CA GLY A 8 43.13 -15.99 24.85
C GLY A 8 42.39 -14.68 24.67
N LEU A 9 42.69 -13.93 23.61
CA LEU A 9 41.88 -12.78 23.20
C LEU A 9 40.70 -13.34 22.40
N SER A 10 39.51 -13.41 22.99
CA SER A 10 38.28 -13.79 22.28
C SER A 10 37.88 -12.69 21.28
N PRO A 11 37.69 -13.00 19.99
CA PRO A 11 37.14 -12.09 19.01
C PRO A 11 35.75 -12.58 18.57
N ASP A 12 34.80 -12.68 19.50
CA ASP A 12 33.43 -13.12 19.16
C ASP A 12 32.42 -12.46 20.09
N ASP A 13 32.25 -11.14 19.92
CA ASP A 13 31.03 -10.42 20.29
C ASP A 13 30.78 -9.34 19.24
N VAL A 14 30.81 -9.72 17.97
CA VAL A 14 29.97 -9.09 16.94
C VAL A 14 28.61 -9.79 16.97
N ALA A 15 27.92 -9.67 18.11
CA ALA A 15 26.50 -9.87 18.15
C ALA A 15 25.88 -8.64 17.49
N SER A 16 25.59 -8.79 16.20
CA SER A 16 24.70 -7.96 15.42
C SER A 16 23.52 -7.52 16.30
N GLU A 17 23.51 -6.25 16.70
CA GLU A 17 22.28 -5.56 17.05
C GLU A 17 21.50 -5.40 15.75
N GLU A 18 20.86 -6.50 15.33
CA GLU A 18 19.73 -6.47 14.42
C GLU A 18 18.62 -5.77 15.19
N ALA A 19 18.71 -4.43 15.20
CA ALA A 19 17.75 -3.55 15.80
C ALA A 19 16.43 -3.80 15.09
N ALA A 20 15.60 -4.67 15.66
CA ALA A 20 14.19 -4.72 15.36
C ALA A 20 13.66 -3.31 15.57
N GLN A 21 13.49 -2.55 14.47
CA GLN A 21 12.92 -1.22 14.52
C GLN A 21 11.60 -1.32 15.30
N PRO A 22 11.35 -0.42 16.27
CA PRO A 22 10.07 -0.42 16.97
C PRO A 22 8.97 -0.28 15.91
N ALA A 23 8.05 -1.26 15.86
CA ALA A 23 6.94 -1.27 14.93
C ALA A 23 6.18 0.05 15.10
N GLN A 24 6.15 0.86 14.04
CA GLN A 24 5.57 2.20 14.08
C GLN A 24 4.07 2.10 14.37
N GLU A 25 3.54 2.95 15.26
CA GLU A 25 2.11 2.87 15.60
C GLU A 25 1.21 3.23 14.41
N ARG A 26 1.69 4.10 13.51
CA ARG A 26 0.97 4.63 12.35
C ARG A 26 1.86 4.64 11.11
N PHE A 27 1.25 4.45 9.94
CA PHE A 27 1.91 4.62 8.65
C PHE A 27 2.48 6.03 8.52
N SER A 28 3.69 6.20 7.98
CA SER A 28 4.34 7.53 7.85
C SER A 28 5.04 7.78 6.51
N ALA A 29 5.32 6.72 5.74
CA ALA A 29 6.05 6.79 4.49
C ALA A 29 5.29 7.53 3.36
N GLU A 30 6.01 7.97 2.34
CA GLU A 30 5.41 8.51 1.12
C GLU A 30 4.60 7.43 0.40
N LEU A 31 3.42 7.79 -0.11
CA LEU A 31 2.53 6.87 -0.83
C LEU A 31 2.40 7.25 -2.30
N VAL A 32 2.57 6.28 -3.18
CA VAL A 32 2.35 6.40 -4.62
C VAL A 32 1.42 5.29 -5.11
N VAL A 33 0.43 5.62 -5.94
CA VAL A 33 -0.56 4.66 -6.46
C VAL A 33 -0.53 4.60 -7.98
N ARG A 34 -0.37 3.39 -8.55
CA ARG A 34 -0.23 3.19 -10.00
C ARG A 34 -1.03 1.99 -10.52
N GLY A 35 -1.23 1.95 -11.84
CA GLY A 35 -1.60 0.73 -12.57
C GLY A 35 -0.39 -0.18 -12.76
N GLN A 36 -0.59 -1.48 -12.94
CA GLN A 36 0.47 -2.48 -12.97
C GLN A 36 1.48 -2.24 -14.10
N SER A 37 1.00 -1.93 -15.31
CA SER A 37 1.86 -1.63 -16.46
C SER A 37 2.72 -0.39 -16.24
N GLU A 38 2.15 0.64 -15.62
CA GLU A 38 2.84 1.89 -15.30
C GLU A 38 3.84 1.68 -14.16
N ALA A 39 3.43 0.99 -13.09
CA ALA A 39 4.30 0.60 -11.97
C ALA A 39 5.53 -0.14 -12.48
N ARG A 40 5.37 -1.12 -13.37
CA ARG A 40 6.50 -1.84 -13.97
C ARG A 40 7.40 -0.92 -14.80
N ARG A 41 6.82 -0.08 -15.66
CA ARG A 41 7.57 0.77 -16.59
C ARG A 41 8.35 1.88 -15.89
N LEU A 42 7.78 2.44 -14.83
CA LEU A 42 8.32 3.60 -14.12
C LEU A 42 8.92 3.22 -12.77
N VAL A 43 9.19 1.94 -12.51
CA VAL A 43 9.69 1.51 -11.19
C VAL A 43 11.00 2.22 -10.81
N GLU A 44 11.89 2.44 -11.78
CA GLU A 44 13.16 3.14 -11.55
C GLU A 44 12.95 4.62 -11.24
N GLU A 45 12.04 5.30 -11.95
CA GLU A 45 11.71 6.71 -11.72
C GLU A 45 10.96 6.92 -10.40
N ILE A 46 10.04 6.01 -10.07
CA ILE A 46 9.32 6.02 -8.79
C ILE A 46 10.29 5.74 -7.64
N ALA A 47 11.34 4.93 -7.88
CA ALA A 47 12.32 4.48 -6.89
C ALA A 47 11.65 4.00 -5.58
N PRO A 48 10.69 3.04 -5.62
CA PRO A 48 10.00 2.61 -4.42
C PRO A 48 10.96 1.83 -3.52
N THR A 49 10.91 2.13 -2.23
CA THR A 49 11.59 1.30 -1.23
C THR A 49 10.78 0.04 -0.90
N HIS A 50 9.44 0.14 -0.99
CA HIS A 50 8.50 -0.90 -0.62
C HIS A 50 7.36 -0.97 -1.65
N ILE A 51 6.84 -2.17 -1.86
CA ILE A 51 5.78 -2.42 -2.84
C ILE A 51 4.64 -3.22 -2.21
N LEU A 52 3.41 -2.74 -2.45
CA LEU A 52 2.18 -3.47 -2.20
C LEU A 52 1.52 -3.81 -3.53
N SER A 53 1.53 -5.09 -3.90
CA SER A 53 0.96 -5.60 -5.15
C SER A 53 -0.41 -6.21 -4.92
N ILE A 54 -1.43 -5.64 -5.55
CA ILE A 54 -2.80 -6.18 -5.53
C ILE A 54 -3.06 -6.97 -6.81
N LEU A 55 -3.09 -8.29 -6.67
CA LEU A 55 -3.33 -9.21 -7.78
C LEU A 55 -4.82 -9.40 -8.04
N THR A 56 -5.13 -9.68 -9.30
CA THR A 56 -6.46 -10.14 -9.69
C THR A 56 -6.44 -11.66 -9.69
N PRO A 57 -7.34 -12.33 -8.94
CA PRO A 57 -7.45 -13.79 -8.97
C PRO A 57 -7.52 -14.31 -10.41
N GLY A 58 -6.77 -15.38 -10.69
CA GLY A 58 -6.69 -15.97 -12.03
C GLY A 58 -5.92 -15.17 -13.09
N ARG A 59 -5.25 -14.06 -12.74
CA ARG A 59 -4.39 -13.30 -13.67
C ARG A 59 -2.93 -13.28 -13.21
N ALA A 60 -2.02 -13.33 -14.19
CA ALA A 60 -0.59 -13.23 -13.94
C ALA A 60 -0.19 -11.86 -13.39
N ASN A 61 0.79 -11.83 -12.49
CA ASN A 61 1.42 -10.59 -12.04
C ASN A 61 2.48 -10.12 -13.06
N LEU A 62 2.19 -9.00 -13.72
CA LEU A 62 3.08 -8.27 -14.62
C LEU A 62 3.61 -6.97 -14.00
N GLY A 63 3.54 -6.81 -12.66
CA GLY A 63 4.06 -5.64 -11.96
C GLY A 63 5.59 -5.67 -11.81
N PRO A 64 6.15 -4.73 -11.03
CA PRO A 64 7.55 -4.74 -10.64
C PRO A 64 7.99 -6.09 -10.03
N LYS A 65 9.24 -6.47 -10.27
CA LYS A 65 9.86 -7.73 -9.81
C LYS A 65 11.20 -7.45 -9.16
N GLY A 66 11.74 -8.41 -8.42
CA GLY A 66 13.09 -8.34 -7.85
C GLY A 66 13.20 -7.60 -6.52
N PHE A 67 12.08 -7.39 -5.83
CA PHE A 67 12.06 -6.85 -4.48
C PHE A 67 12.13 -8.00 -3.46
N PRO A 68 12.87 -7.82 -2.35
CA PRO A 68 12.91 -8.81 -1.28
C PRO A 68 11.55 -8.89 -0.56
N GLU A 69 11.21 -10.03 0.01
CA GLU A 69 9.87 -10.30 0.57
C GLU A 69 9.50 -9.33 1.69
N GLU A 70 10.49 -8.88 2.47
CA GLU A 70 10.33 -7.91 3.56
C GLU A 70 9.90 -6.53 3.05
N ARG A 71 10.20 -6.22 1.77
CA ARG A 71 9.84 -4.96 1.11
C ARG A 71 8.73 -5.12 0.09
N HIS A 72 8.17 -6.33 -0.06
CA HIS A 72 7.18 -6.62 -1.09
C HIS A 72 6.03 -7.46 -0.55
N LEU A 73 4.95 -6.79 -0.17
CA LEU A 73 3.71 -7.47 0.17
C LEU A 73 2.86 -7.73 -1.09
N VAL A 74 2.41 -8.97 -1.25
CA VAL A 74 1.49 -9.39 -2.32
C VAL A 74 0.17 -9.84 -1.71
N VAL A 75 -0.92 -9.33 -2.27
CA VAL A 75 -2.29 -9.60 -1.81
C VAL A 75 -3.15 -9.90 -3.03
N SER A 76 -4.14 -10.79 -2.90
CA SER A 76 -5.00 -11.19 -4.03
C SER A 76 -6.45 -11.14 -3.61
N PHE A 77 -7.24 -10.33 -4.32
CA PHE A 77 -8.69 -10.25 -4.15
C PHE A 77 -9.35 -9.62 -5.37
N ALA A 78 -10.63 -9.95 -5.58
CA ALA A 78 -11.43 -9.48 -6.68
C ALA A 78 -12.00 -8.08 -6.43
N ASP A 79 -12.27 -7.36 -7.52
CA ASP A 79 -12.96 -6.08 -7.50
C ASP A 79 -14.48 -6.34 -7.55
N VAL A 80 -15.05 -6.62 -6.38
CA VAL A 80 -16.44 -7.04 -6.16
C VAL A 80 -17.17 -6.06 -5.25
N GLU A 81 -18.50 -6.09 -5.29
CA GLU A 81 -19.35 -5.18 -4.50
C GLU A 81 -19.89 -5.83 -3.23
N SER A 82 -19.88 -7.17 -3.13
CA SER A 82 -20.39 -7.91 -1.98
C SER A 82 -19.32 -8.76 -1.31
N ALA A 83 -19.33 -8.79 0.03
CA ALA A 83 -18.44 -9.66 0.83
C ALA A 83 -18.74 -11.17 0.65
N LYS A 84 -19.87 -11.51 0.02
CA LYS A 84 -20.24 -12.91 -0.30
C LYS A 84 -19.71 -13.36 -1.65
N ASP A 85 -19.20 -12.44 -2.47
CA ASP A 85 -18.68 -12.76 -3.78
C ASP A 85 -17.34 -13.49 -3.65
N THR A 86 -17.03 -14.33 -4.64
CA THR A 86 -15.77 -15.08 -4.67
C THR A 86 -14.57 -14.14 -4.65
N ASP A 87 -13.55 -14.49 -3.86
CA ASP A 87 -12.32 -13.71 -3.67
C ASP A 87 -12.56 -12.28 -3.15
N ALA A 88 -13.64 -12.04 -2.41
CA ALA A 88 -13.87 -10.76 -1.76
C ALA A 88 -12.73 -10.41 -0.77
N PRO A 89 -12.35 -9.12 -0.68
CA PRO A 89 -11.42 -8.66 0.35
C PRO A 89 -12.03 -8.87 1.75
N ASN A 90 -11.16 -9.01 2.76
CA ASN A 90 -11.56 -9.25 4.14
C ASN A 90 -10.70 -8.43 5.14
N GLU A 91 -11.08 -8.46 6.42
CA GLU A 91 -10.40 -7.70 7.47
C GLU A 91 -8.97 -8.16 7.73
N ASP A 92 -8.70 -9.46 7.70
CA ASP A 92 -7.36 -10.01 7.90
C ASP A 92 -6.41 -9.47 6.83
N MET A 93 -6.92 -9.29 5.61
CA MET A 93 -6.15 -8.66 4.56
C MET A 93 -5.79 -7.22 4.95
N VAL A 94 -6.79 -6.41 5.29
CA VAL A 94 -6.57 -5.01 5.68
C VAL A 94 -5.58 -4.89 6.85
N ARG A 95 -5.68 -5.74 7.87
CA ARG A 95 -4.76 -5.77 9.01
C ARG A 95 -3.32 -6.09 8.59
N ARG A 96 -3.13 -7.05 7.68
CA ARG A 96 -1.81 -7.38 7.12
C ARG A 96 -1.22 -6.22 6.32
N CYS A 97 -2.02 -5.53 5.50
CA CYS A 97 -1.58 -4.34 4.78
C CYS A 97 -1.18 -3.20 5.71
N LEU A 98 -1.97 -2.94 6.77
CA LEU A 98 -1.65 -1.94 7.78
C LEU A 98 -0.34 -2.28 8.50
N ALA A 99 -0.19 -3.53 8.94
CA ALA A 99 1.03 -3.98 9.61
C ALA A 99 2.26 -3.80 8.70
N PHE A 100 2.17 -4.20 7.43
CA PHE A 100 3.23 -3.99 6.45
C PHE A 100 3.55 -2.51 6.27
N ALA A 101 2.53 -1.66 6.06
CA ALA A 101 2.74 -0.23 5.85
C ALA A 101 3.36 0.46 7.07
N ARG A 102 2.92 0.10 8.28
CA ARG A 102 3.46 0.62 9.55
C ARG A 102 4.91 0.21 9.83
N ALA A 103 5.38 -0.89 9.24
CA ALA A 103 6.79 -1.29 9.36
C ALA A 103 7.73 -0.49 8.44
N ILE A 104 7.19 0.30 7.50
CA ILE A 104 7.98 1.08 6.56
C ILE A 104 8.57 2.31 7.27
N PRO A 105 9.89 2.57 7.17
CA PRO A 105 10.51 3.79 7.68
C PRO A 105 9.85 5.07 7.11
N ALA A 106 9.92 6.18 7.85
CA ALA A 106 9.25 7.43 7.45
C ALA A 106 9.84 8.03 6.15
N GLU A 107 11.15 7.87 5.95
CA GLU A 107 11.89 8.19 4.74
C GLU A 107 11.62 7.21 3.58
N GLY A 108 10.86 6.15 3.84
CA GLY A 108 10.44 5.19 2.84
C GLY A 108 9.44 5.78 1.84
N ARG A 109 9.33 5.07 0.73
CA ARG A 109 8.35 5.27 -0.34
C ARG A 109 7.64 3.96 -0.65
N LEU A 110 6.34 3.93 -0.41
CA LEU A 110 5.45 2.82 -0.68
C LEU A 110 4.75 3.00 -2.03
N LEU A 111 5.01 2.08 -2.97
CA LEU A 111 4.25 1.94 -4.20
C LEU A 111 3.12 0.91 -4.02
N VAL A 112 1.87 1.38 -4.08
CA VAL A 112 0.70 0.51 -4.17
C VAL A 112 0.27 0.41 -5.62
N HIS A 113 0.15 -0.81 -6.14
CA HIS A 113 -0.36 -0.99 -7.50
C HIS A 113 -1.38 -2.12 -7.60
N GLY A 114 -2.21 -2.03 -8.63
CA GLY A 114 -3.12 -3.08 -9.05
C GLY A 114 -3.30 -2.98 -10.56
N LEU A 115 -4.21 -3.76 -11.15
CA LEU A 115 -4.31 -3.86 -12.61
C LEU A 115 -4.39 -2.49 -13.33
N GLN A 116 -5.36 -1.66 -12.94
CA GLN A 116 -5.61 -0.36 -13.60
C GLN A 116 -5.16 0.85 -12.77
N GLY A 117 -4.94 0.70 -11.46
CA GLY A 117 -4.66 1.83 -10.58
C GLY A 117 -5.86 2.75 -10.29
N VAL A 118 -7.08 2.30 -10.55
CA VAL A 118 -8.33 3.12 -10.43
C VAL A 118 -9.17 2.73 -9.22
N ARG A 119 -9.38 1.43 -8.97
CA ARG A 119 -10.32 0.93 -7.95
C ARG A 119 -9.65 0.38 -6.70
N ARG A 120 -9.11 -0.83 -6.79
CA ARG A 120 -8.49 -1.55 -5.65
C ARG A 120 -7.27 -0.84 -5.06
N ALA A 121 -6.34 -0.39 -5.89
CA ALA A 121 -5.11 0.26 -5.43
C ALA A 121 -5.38 1.62 -4.76
N PRO A 122 -6.24 2.51 -5.32
CA PRO A 122 -6.65 3.71 -4.61
C PRO A 122 -7.42 3.45 -3.32
N ALA A 123 -8.27 2.41 -3.24
CA ALA A 123 -8.94 2.06 -1.99
C ALA A 123 -7.97 1.63 -0.90
N MET A 124 -6.96 0.83 -1.25
CA MET A 124 -5.88 0.46 -0.35
C MET A 124 -5.09 1.69 0.08
N GLY A 125 -4.69 2.56 -0.87
CA GLY A 125 -3.99 3.80 -0.56
C GLY A 125 -4.78 4.73 0.36
N LEU A 126 -6.10 4.86 0.15
CA LEU A 126 -6.97 5.67 0.98
C LEU A 126 -7.02 5.15 2.43
N GLY A 127 -7.19 3.85 2.58
CA GLY A 127 -7.19 3.20 3.88
C GLY A 127 -5.88 3.36 4.64
N LEU A 128 -4.74 3.24 3.95
CA LEU A 128 -3.42 3.46 4.55
C LEU A 128 -3.21 4.92 4.96
N LEU A 129 -3.66 5.89 4.15
CA LEU A 129 -3.60 7.30 4.54
C LEU A 129 -4.48 7.61 5.75
N ALA A 130 -5.66 6.99 5.84
CA ALA A 130 -6.57 7.13 6.97
C ALA A 130 -6.04 6.52 8.27
N ASP A 131 -4.95 5.74 8.21
CA ASP A 131 -4.25 5.30 9.42
C ASP A 131 -3.59 6.48 10.13
N ARG A 132 -3.12 7.50 9.40
CA ARG A 132 -2.35 8.63 9.96
C ARG A 132 -3.02 9.99 9.81
N LEU A 133 -4.05 10.10 8.99
CA LEU A 133 -4.78 11.33 8.68
C LEU A 133 -6.26 11.18 9.02
N SER A 134 -6.96 12.29 9.21
CA SER A 134 -8.43 12.24 9.26
C SER A 134 -8.99 11.71 7.93
N PRO A 135 -10.18 11.09 7.92
CA PRO A 135 -10.83 10.62 6.70
C PRO A 135 -10.89 11.64 5.55
N ALA A 136 -11.18 12.90 5.86
CA ALA A 136 -11.26 13.98 4.88
C ALA A 136 -9.88 14.33 4.29
N GLU A 137 -8.86 14.45 5.14
CA GLU A 137 -7.48 14.71 4.73
C GLU A 137 -6.91 13.53 3.93
N ALA A 138 -7.22 12.29 4.31
CA ALA A 138 -6.83 11.10 3.58
C ALA A 138 -7.41 11.10 2.15
N ALA A 139 -8.70 11.43 2.00
CA ALA A 139 -9.34 11.56 0.69
C ALA A 139 -8.72 12.70 -0.15
N GLN A 140 -8.34 13.81 0.49
CA GLN A 140 -7.64 14.91 -0.18
C GLN A 140 -6.25 14.51 -0.65
N ALA A 141 -5.46 13.85 0.22
CA ALA A 141 -4.10 13.41 -0.04
C ALA A 141 -4.00 12.26 -1.05
N LEU A 142 -5.05 11.45 -1.21
CA LEU A 142 -5.05 10.34 -2.17
C LEU A 142 -4.97 10.81 -3.62
N SER A 143 -5.66 11.90 -3.97
CA SER A 143 -5.76 12.37 -5.36
C SER A 143 -4.39 12.64 -6.00
N PRO A 144 -3.46 13.40 -5.39
CA PRO A 144 -2.12 13.60 -5.94
C PRO A 144 -1.23 12.34 -5.90
N ALA A 145 -1.53 11.35 -5.05
CA ALA A 145 -0.78 10.09 -5.01
C ALA A 145 -1.08 9.17 -6.21
N CYS A 146 -2.28 9.31 -6.82
CA CYS A 146 -2.74 8.49 -7.94
C CYS A 146 -2.33 9.08 -9.29
N SER A 147 -1.84 8.23 -10.21
CA SER A 147 -1.63 8.62 -11.61
C SER A 147 -2.91 8.61 -12.45
N GLN A 148 -3.89 7.80 -12.04
CA GLN A 148 -5.19 7.69 -12.68
C GLN A 148 -6.27 8.33 -11.80
N PRO A 149 -7.38 8.80 -12.38
CA PRO A 149 -8.49 9.27 -11.58
C PRO A 149 -9.02 8.16 -10.68
N ALA A 150 -8.96 8.38 -9.37
CA ALA A 150 -9.36 7.40 -8.39
C ALA A 150 -10.88 7.20 -8.37
N ASP A 151 -11.30 5.93 -8.36
CA ASP A 151 -12.66 5.46 -8.06
C ASP A 151 -12.54 4.32 -7.02
N PRO A 152 -12.15 4.62 -5.77
CA PRO A 152 -11.79 3.60 -4.79
C PRO A 152 -12.91 2.58 -4.55
N GLN A 153 -12.58 1.29 -4.57
CA GLN A 153 -13.53 0.20 -4.28
C GLN A 153 -14.17 0.36 -2.90
N SER A 154 -15.50 0.41 -2.89
CA SER A 154 -16.35 0.66 -1.72
C SER A 154 -16.15 -0.36 -0.59
N LEU A 155 -16.01 -1.64 -0.93
CA LEU A 155 -15.89 -2.73 0.03
C LEU A 155 -14.56 -2.66 0.81
N VAL A 156 -13.45 -2.36 0.12
CA VAL A 156 -12.15 -2.17 0.79
C VAL A 156 -12.19 -0.98 1.73
N ILE A 157 -12.82 0.13 1.32
CA ILE A 157 -12.99 1.30 2.18
C ILE A 157 -13.77 0.94 3.46
N ALA A 158 -14.88 0.20 3.32
CA ALA A 158 -15.68 -0.23 4.47
C ALA A 158 -14.90 -1.12 5.44
N LEU A 159 -14.00 -1.98 4.92
CA LEU A 159 -13.13 -2.80 5.75
C LEU A 159 -12.11 -1.95 6.52
N PHE A 160 -11.47 -0.98 5.87
CA PHE A 160 -10.58 -0.04 6.55
C PHE A 160 -11.30 0.78 7.62
N ASP A 161 -12.47 1.29 7.28
CA ASP A 161 -13.30 2.06 8.19
C ASP A 161 -13.60 1.27 9.49
N LYS A 162 -14.01 0.00 9.33
CA LYS A 162 -14.22 -0.92 10.46
C LYS A 162 -12.94 -1.22 11.24
N VAL A 163 -11.84 -1.55 10.55
CA VAL A 163 -10.58 -1.94 11.19
C VAL A 163 -9.93 -0.78 11.95
N LEU A 164 -10.07 0.45 11.45
CA LEU A 164 -9.54 1.66 12.07
C LEU A 164 -10.51 2.31 13.07
N GLY A 165 -11.75 1.82 13.18
CA GLY A 165 -12.76 2.37 14.08
C GLY A 165 -13.21 3.79 13.69
N LEU A 166 -13.48 4.01 12.40
CA LEU A 166 -13.80 5.33 11.84
C LEU A 166 -15.32 5.58 11.69
N ASP A 167 -16.17 4.64 12.11
CA ASP A 167 -17.63 4.80 12.21
C ASP A 167 -18.33 5.32 10.94
N GLY A 168 -17.88 4.86 9.78
CA GLY A 168 -18.39 5.22 8.45
C GLY A 168 -17.81 6.51 7.87
N GLN A 169 -16.96 7.23 8.61
CA GLN A 169 -16.42 8.53 8.18
C GLN A 169 -15.49 8.41 6.97
N LEU A 170 -14.75 7.30 6.84
CA LEU A 170 -13.89 7.08 5.66
C LEU A 170 -14.71 6.83 4.42
N LYS A 171 -15.77 6.03 4.55
CA LYS A 171 -16.73 5.80 3.46
C LYS A 171 -17.40 7.10 3.03
N ALA A 172 -17.83 7.94 3.98
CA ALA A 172 -18.45 9.22 3.70
C ALA A 172 -17.48 10.18 2.99
N ALA A 173 -16.24 10.29 3.46
CA ALA A 173 -15.21 11.12 2.83
C ALA A 173 -14.89 10.66 1.41
N ALA A 174 -14.79 9.35 1.18
CA ALA A 174 -14.59 8.79 -0.14
C ALA A 174 -15.73 9.15 -1.10
N ALA A 175 -16.98 8.95 -0.68
CA ALA A 175 -18.16 9.24 -1.50
C ALA A 175 -18.29 10.72 -1.85
N ALA A 176 -17.95 11.63 -0.92
CA ALA A 176 -17.96 13.06 -1.17
C ALA A 176 -16.89 13.48 -2.20
N ARG A 177 -15.73 12.81 -2.20
CA ARG A 177 -14.58 13.20 -3.02
C ARG A 177 -14.53 12.52 -4.39
N PHE A 178 -14.83 11.23 -4.44
CA PHE A 178 -14.71 10.36 -5.61
C PHE A 178 -16.12 9.96 -6.06
N VAL A 179 -16.71 10.79 -6.93
CA VAL A 179 -18.05 10.56 -7.45
C VAL A 179 -17.93 9.68 -8.71
N PRO A 180 -18.61 8.51 -8.75
CA PRO A 180 -18.68 7.69 -9.96
C PRO A 180 -19.23 8.51 -11.14
N GLY A 181 -18.51 8.55 -12.25
CA GLY A 181 -19.02 9.14 -13.51
C GLY A 181 -18.69 10.61 -13.79
N ARG A 182 -17.87 11.32 -12.99
CA ARG A 182 -17.41 12.67 -13.40
C ARG A 182 -16.39 12.70 -14.54
N ASN A 183 -15.80 11.57 -14.93
CA ASN A 183 -14.82 11.48 -16.01
C ASN A 183 -15.34 10.89 -17.34
N THR A 184 -16.63 10.56 -17.44
CA THR A 184 -17.26 10.19 -18.73
C THR A 184 -17.68 11.40 -19.57
N LEU A 185 -17.50 12.63 -19.07
CA LEU A 185 -17.89 13.88 -19.74
C LEU A 185 -16.70 14.78 -20.11
N ARG A 186 -15.63 14.25 -20.73
CA ARG A 186 -14.67 15.06 -21.55
C ARG A 186 -14.03 14.26 -22.69
N ARG A 187 -14.85 13.55 -23.48
CA ARG A 187 -14.42 13.08 -24.81
C ARG A 187 -15.61 12.93 -25.76
N ARG A 188 -16.38 13.99 -25.93
CA ARG A 188 -17.16 14.21 -27.16
C ARG A 188 -16.99 15.67 -27.57
N ILE A 189 -16.71 15.83 -28.87
CA ILE A 189 -16.63 17.08 -29.64
C ILE A 189 -15.28 17.80 -29.59
N ALA A 190 -14.34 17.27 -30.37
CA ALA A 190 -13.48 18.09 -31.25
C ALA A 190 -13.33 17.28 -32.54
N GLY A 191 -14.18 17.60 -33.51
CA GLY A 191 -14.35 16.86 -34.75
C GLY A 191 -15.52 17.47 -35.53
N GLU A 192 -15.37 18.76 -35.86
CA GLU A 192 -15.92 19.42 -37.05
C GLU A 192 -14.85 20.39 -37.56
#